data_AF-A0A1L9T5U3-F1
#
_entry.id   AF-A0A1L9T5U3-F1
#
_cell.length_a   1.000
_cell.length_b   1.000
_cell.length_c   1.000
_cell.angle_alpha   90.00
_cell.angle_beta   90.00
_cell.angle_gamma   90.00
#
_symmetry.space_group_name_H-M   'P 1'
#
loop_
_entity.id
_entity.type
_entity.pdbx_description
1 polymer ?
#
loop_
_entity_poly.entity_id
_entity_poly.type
_entity_poly.pdbx_seq_one_letter_code
_entity_poly.pdbx_strand_id
1 'polypeptide(L)'
;MPHEYTELCRMCPRSFLFAIVANVGPGGASRSLAVAYRQGDNHIKETHLERVDHFVADILALIEILSDPANRAPLEAERALAENCYWRSLGGNEAPLDPRPNVPDSAQPPYVPWKEEEEEEEEEGGEESKTLQHRPQLPWRDDALTEFPFTTTCLLLGLLGDNGNATKRSRTRWGDVQLQPLSTVFLGDCIEYGLVVLDISDLDSGVKYGITAFPVRYMADVEYEDESSGWDPVEDPPPEKEPDVVHFSSRPRELLSLHQWLSRYFHYNYLSNDPNFRRLDNMPLADPAALDCMSVSMPPVSLGAKVNCVN
;
A
#
# COMPACT_ATOMS: atom_id res chain seq x y z
N MET A 1 -5.96 19.65 34.02
CA MET A 1 -7.19 19.32 33.29
C MET A 1 -7.31 17.78 33.26
N PRO A 2 -8.45 17.18 32.88
CA PRO A 2 -8.47 15.78 32.50
C PRO A 2 -7.41 15.46 31.44
N HIS A 3 -6.85 14.26 31.48
CA HIS A 3 -5.93 13.74 30.47
C HIS A 3 -6.42 12.39 29.97
N GLU A 4 -6.34 12.16 28.67
CA GLU A 4 -6.65 10.88 28.07
C GLU A 4 -5.65 10.52 26.98
N TYR A 5 -5.27 9.25 26.89
CA TYR A 5 -4.55 8.71 25.74
C TYR A 5 -5.56 8.23 24.70
N THR A 6 -5.75 9.01 23.64
CA THR A 6 -6.85 8.82 22.68
C THR A 6 -6.40 8.88 21.22
N GLU A 7 -7.28 8.44 20.31
CA GLU A 7 -7.06 8.51 18.86
C GLU A 7 -7.34 9.92 18.36
N LEU A 8 -6.30 10.63 17.93
CA LEU A 8 -6.46 11.96 17.33
C LEU A 8 -7.05 11.86 15.94
N CYS A 9 -6.54 10.91 15.15
CA CYS A 9 -7.04 10.63 13.82
C CYS A 9 -6.70 9.22 13.35
N ARG A 10 -7.44 8.81 12.32
CA ARG A 10 -7.24 7.56 11.59
C ARG A 10 -7.06 7.86 10.12
N MET A 11 -5.96 7.36 9.57
CA MET A 11 -5.57 7.64 8.19
C MET A 11 -5.41 6.37 7.38
N CYS A 12 -5.71 6.46 6.09
CA CYS A 12 -5.28 5.49 5.09
C CYS A 12 -3.74 5.41 5.06
N PRO A 13 -3.12 4.23 4.86
CA PRO A 13 -1.69 4.14 4.59
C PRO A 13 -1.29 5.15 3.52
N ARG A 14 -0.20 5.88 3.78
CA ARG A 14 0.32 6.82 2.79
C ARG A 14 0.73 6.14 1.50
N SER A 15 1.22 4.91 1.56
CA SER A 15 1.79 4.22 0.42
C SER A 15 1.11 2.88 0.19
N PHE A 16 1.20 2.39 -1.04
CA PHE A 16 0.68 1.10 -1.44
C PHE A 16 1.70 0.36 -2.29
N LEU A 17 1.89 -0.92 -2.00
CA LEU A 17 2.51 -1.85 -2.93
C LEU A 17 1.46 -2.35 -3.90
N PHE A 18 1.78 -2.28 -5.19
CA PHE A 18 0.99 -2.87 -6.25
C PHE A 18 1.73 -4.09 -6.77
N ALA A 19 1.13 -5.26 -6.64
CA ALA A 19 1.67 -6.53 -7.11
C ALA A 19 0.78 -7.10 -8.21
N ILE A 20 1.35 -7.28 -9.40
CA ILE A 20 0.72 -8.08 -10.46
C ILE A 20 1.15 -9.52 -10.27
N VAL A 21 0.20 -10.44 -10.12
CA VAL A 21 0.43 -11.84 -9.82
C VAL A 21 -0.24 -12.76 -10.84
N ALA A 22 0.28 -13.98 -10.97
CA ALA A 22 -0.33 -15.03 -11.75
C ALA A 22 0.00 -16.42 -11.19
N ASN A 23 -0.83 -17.42 -11.50
CA ASN A 23 -0.65 -18.83 -11.15
C ASN A 23 0.42 -19.52 -12.02
N VAL A 24 1.65 -19.01 -11.96
CA VAL A 24 2.81 -19.48 -12.74
C VAL A 24 3.81 -20.26 -11.89
N GLY A 25 3.58 -20.38 -10.60
CA GLY A 25 4.41 -21.16 -9.70
C GLY A 25 4.17 -22.67 -9.80
N PRO A 26 5.09 -23.49 -9.27
CA PRO A 26 4.94 -24.94 -9.23
C PRO A 26 3.60 -25.35 -8.60
N GLY A 27 2.90 -26.29 -9.23
CA GLY A 27 1.58 -26.74 -8.77
C GLY A 27 0.46 -25.71 -8.94
N GLY A 28 0.66 -24.68 -9.77
CA GLY A 28 -0.32 -23.61 -9.99
C GLY A 28 -0.33 -22.54 -8.89
N ALA A 29 0.72 -22.48 -8.07
CA ALA A 29 0.84 -21.47 -7.02
C ALA A 29 0.98 -20.07 -7.61
N SER A 30 0.37 -19.07 -6.97
CA SER A 30 0.52 -17.67 -7.38
C SER A 30 1.96 -17.19 -7.19
N ARG A 31 2.45 -16.35 -8.10
CA ARG A 31 3.75 -15.68 -8.05
C ARG A 31 3.64 -14.27 -8.61
N SER A 32 4.46 -13.36 -8.09
CA SER A 32 4.54 -11.99 -8.57
C SER A 32 5.27 -11.93 -9.92
N LEU A 33 4.76 -11.10 -10.82
CA LEU A 33 5.34 -10.80 -12.12
C LEU A 33 5.90 -9.38 -12.17
N ALA A 34 5.27 -8.46 -11.44
CA ALA A 34 5.78 -7.11 -11.25
C ALA A 34 5.33 -6.59 -9.89
N VAL A 35 6.20 -5.84 -9.21
CA VAL A 35 5.88 -5.17 -7.95
C VAL A 35 6.37 -3.73 -8.02
N ALA A 36 5.54 -2.79 -7.62
CA ALA A 36 5.90 -1.38 -7.50
C ALA A 36 5.37 -0.83 -6.18
N TYR A 37 6.20 -0.01 -5.54
CA TYR A 37 5.81 0.81 -4.42
C TYR A 37 5.32 2.16 -4.95
N ARG A 38 4.09 2.53 -4.59
CA ARG A 38 3.45 3.80 -4.93
C ARG A 38 3.31 4.62 -3.66
N GLN A 39 4.01 5.75 -3.61
CA GLN A 39 3.96 6.68 -2.49
C GLN A 39 2.91 7.76 -2.72
N GLY A 40 1.86 7.82 -1.88
CA GLY A 40 0.93 8.94 -1.90
C GLY A 40 1.64 10.27 -1.69
N ASP A 41 1.09 11.34 -2.29
CA ASP A 41 1.69 12.65 -2.12
C ASP A 41 1.60 13.07 -0.65
N ASN A 42 2.61 13.82 -0.24
CA ASN A 42 2.81 14.24 1.13
C ASN A 42 2.14 15.58 1.40
N HIS A 43 1.26 16.03 0.51
CA HIS A 43 0.53 17.26 0.74
C HIS A 43 -0.36 17.03 1.96
N ILE A 44 0.00 17.75 3.04
CA ILE A 44 -0.59 17.64 4.38
C ILE A 44 -2.12 17.84 4.32
N LYS A 45 -2.58 18.59 3.32
CA LYS A 45 -3.99 18.87 3.03
C LYS A 45 -4.79 17.67 2.53
N GLU A 46 -4.14 16.56 2.16
CA GLU A 46 -4.85 15.38 1.69
C GLU A 46 -5.64 14.75 2.84
N THR A 47 -6.95 14.98 2.81
CA THR A 47 -7.89 14.25 3.65
C THR A 47 -7.71 12.74 3.39
N HIS A 48 -8.07 11.90 4.36
CA HIS A 48 -8.04 10.44 4.17
C HIS A 48 -8.77 9.99 2.89
N LEU A 49 -9.75 10.78 2.41
CA LEU A 49 -10.48 10.56 1.16
C LEU A 49 -9.61 10.76 -0.08
N GLU A 50 -8.77 11.79 -0.11
CA GLU A 50 -7.89 12.07 -1.25
C GLU A 50 -6.86 10.94 -1.46
N ARG A 51 -6.29 10.42 -0.37
CA ARG A 51 -5.43 9.22 -0.44
C ARG A 51 -6.17 8.00 -0.98
N VAL A 52 -7.44 7.84 -0.61
CA VAL A 52 -8.29 6.75 -1.11
C VAL A 52 -8.56 6.92 -2.61
N ASP A 53 -8.94 8.12 -3.04
CA ASP A 53 -9.22 8.43 -4.44
C ASP A 53 -8.00 8.16 -5.33
N HIS A 54 -6.80 8.52 -4.86
CA HIS A 54 -5.56 8.26 -5.58
C HIS A 54 -5.31 6.78 -5.84
N PHE A 55 -5.32 5.94 -4.80
CA PHE A 55 -5.06 4.53 -5.02
C PHE A 55 -6.22 3.85 -5.77
N VAL A 56 -7.47 4.29 -5.61
CA VAL A 56 -8.62 3.80 -6.38
C VAL A 56 -8.43 4.08 -7.87
N ALA A 57 -7.98 5.28 -8.20
CA ALA A 57 -7.70 5.68 -9.57
C ALA A 57 -6.53 4.87 -10.16
N ASP A 58 -5.49 4.58 -9.37
CA ASP A 58 -4.38 3.70 -9.74
C ASP A 58 -4.85 2.26 -10.02
N ILE A 59 -5.70 1.68 -9.15
CA ILE A 59 -6.28 0.34 -9.35
C ILE A 59 -7.08 0.31 -10.66
N LEU A 60 -7.94 1.30 -10.90
CA LEU A 60 -8.76 1.36 -12.11
C LEU A 60 -7.92 1.48 -13.37
N ALA A 61 -6.90 2.34 -13.37
CA ALA A 61 -5.99 2.50 -14.49
C ALA A 61 -5.25 1.19 -14.80
N LEU A 62 -4.78 0.49 -13.76
CA LEU A 62 -4.13 -0.80 -13.92
C LEU A 62 -5.08 -1.87 -14.45
N ILE A 63 -6.31 -1.97 -13.92
CA ILE A 63 -7.31 -2.91 -14.43
C ILE A 63 -7.62 -2.61 -15.90
N GLU A 64 -7.77 -1.34 -16.28
CA GLU A 64 -8.05 -0.93 -17.66
C GLU A 64 -6.91 -1.33 -18.61
N ILE A 65 -5.65 -1.03 -18.24
CA ILE A 65 -4.47 -1.41 -19.03
C ILE A 65 -4.35 -2.93 -19.14
N LEU A 66 -4.47 -3.65 -18.03
CA LEU A 66 -4.30 -5.11 -18.00
C LEU A 66 -5.45 -5.86 -18.69
N SER A 67 -6.64 -5.26 -18.75
CA SER A 67 -7.81 -5.83 -19.43
C SER A 67 -7.91 -5.44 -20.91
N ASP A 68 -7.06 -4.53 -21.41
CA ASP A 68 -7.07 -4.14 -22.82
C ASP A 68 -6.75 -5.36 -23.71
N PRO A 69 -7.63 -5.72 -24.68
CA PRO A 69 -7.39 -6.84 -25.58
C PRO A 69 -6.05 -6.77 -26.35
N ALA A 70 -5.51 -5.57 -26.61
CA ALA A 70 -4.23 -5.39 -27.27
C ALA A 70 -3.05 -5.86 -26.39
N ASN A 71 -3.21 -5.82 -25.07
CA ASN A 71 -2.20 -6.22 -24.09
C ASN A 71 -2.26 -7.71 -23.76
N ARG A 72 -3.30 -8.42 -24.19
CA ARG A 72 -3.51 -9.84 -23.86
C ARG A 72 -2.37 -10.75 -24.34
N ALA A 73 -2.04 -10.70 -25.64
CA ALA A 73 -1.01 -11.57 -26.22
C ALA A 73 0.37 -11.41 -25.52
N PRO A 74 0.89 -10.19 -25.29
CA PRO A 74 2.15 -10.04 -24.57
C PRO A 74 2.06 -10.43 -23.09
N LEU A 75 0.95 -10.19 -22.39
CA LEU A 75 0.77 -10.67 -21.01
C LEU A 75 0.77 -12.20 -20.92
N GLU A 76 0.08 -12.89 -21.84
CA GLU A 76 0.09 -14.37 -21.88
C GLU A 76 1.49 -14.91 -22.21
N ALA A 77 2.23 -14.24 -23.10
CA ALA A 77 3.60 -14.63 -23.44
C ALA A 77 4.53 -14.51 -22.22
N GLU A 78 4.45 -13.41 -21.46
CA GLU A 78 5.24 -13.26 -20.24
C GLU A 78 4.79 -14.21 -19.13
N ARG A 79 3.51 -14.49 -19.01
CA ARG A 79 2.99 -15.51 -18.06
C ARG A 79 3.59 -16.89 -18.36
N ALA A 80 3.66 -17.28 -19.63
CA ALA A 80 4.27 -18.54 -20.04
C ALA A 80 5.80 -18.57 -19.82
N LEU A 81 6.49 -17.44 -20.02
CA LEU A 81 7.91 -17.31 -19.68
C LEU A 81 8.12 -17.43 -18.16
N ALA A 82 7.29 -16.75 -17.37
CA ALA A 82 7.34 -16.76 -15.93
C ALA A 82 7.16 -18.16 -15.36
N GLU A 83 6.21 -18.93 -15.91
CA GLU A 83 6.01 -20.32 -15.51
C GLU A 83 7.30 -21.11 -15.66
N ASN A 84 7.96 -21.02 -16.81
CA ASN A 84 9.24 -21.69 -17.05
C ASN A 84 10.35 -21.20 -16.10
N CYS A 85 10.42 -19.89 -15.83
CA CYS A 85 11.39 -19.31 -14.89
C CYS A 85 11.21 -19.83 -13.45
N TYR A 86 9.97 -19.82 -12.94
CA TYR A 86 9.64 -20.31 -11.59
C TYR A 86 9.77 -21.82 -11.46
N TRP A 87 9.56 -22.59 -12.53
CA TRP A 87 9.86 -24.02 -12.54
C TRP A 87 11.36 -24.31 -12.47
N ARG A 88 12.19 -23.59 -13.23
CA ARG A 88 13.66 -23.81 -13.25
C ARG A 88 14.34 -23.46 -11.93
N SER A 89 13.86 -22.42 -11.24
CA SER A 89 14.40 -22.01 -9.94
C SER A 89 14.19 -23.05 -8.84
N LEU A 90 13.29 -24.03 -9.02
CA LEU A 90 13.11 -25.18 -8.13
C LEU A 90 14.20 -26.26 -8.31
N GLY A 91 14.92 -26.28 -9.44
CA GLY A 91 15.68 -27.42 -9.94
C GLY A 91 17.15 -27.54 -9.53
N GLY A 92 17.70 -26.66 -8.70
CA GLY A 92 19.06 -26.82 -8.16
C GLY A 92 20.08 -25.83 -8.72
N ASN A 93 20.17 -24.70 -8.04
CA ASN A 93 21.39 -24.05 -7.58
C ASN A 93 20.85 -22.87 -6.77
N GLU A 94 20.75 -23.05 -5.45
CA GLU A 94 20.62 -21.89 -4.56
C GLU A 94 21.87 -21.04 -4.82
N ALA A 95 21.75 -20.06 -5.73
CA ALA A 95 22.58 -18.89 -5.64
C ALA A 95 22.50 -18.43 -4.17
N PRO A 96 23.63 -18.04 -3.55
CA PRO A 96 23.62 -17.58 -2.17
C PRO A 96 22.43 -16.64 -2.00
N LEU A 97 21.54 -16.98 -1.06
CA LEU A 97 20.44 -16.10 -0.69
C LEU A 97 21.10 -14.86 -0.09
N ASP A 98 21.50 -13.93 -0.94
CA ASP A 98 21.76 -12.58 -0.49
C ASP A 98 20.52 -12.18 0.31
N PRO A 99 20.72 -11.63 1.52
CA PRO A 99 19.62 -11.30 2.40
C PRO A 99 18.64 -10.45 1.61
N ARG A 100 17.43 -11.00 1.40
CA ARG A 100 16.39 -10.33 0.63
C ARG A 100 16.25 -8.93 1.22
N PRO A 101 16.34 -7.87 0.41
CA PRO A 101 16.20 -6.52 0.94
C PRO A 101 14.83 -6.43 1.59
N ASN A 102 14.79 -6.07 2.87
CA ASN A 102 13.55 -5.68 3.52
C ASN A 102 13.27 -4.25 3.10
N VAL A 103 12.04 -3.96 2.71
CA VAL A 103 11.59 -2.57 2.60
C VAL A 103 11.71 -1.95 4.00
N PRO A 104 12.51 -0.88 4.18
CA PRO A 104 12.69 -0.29 5.49
C PRO A 104 11.36 0.27 5.96
N ASP A 105 10.83 -0.24 7.08
CA ASP A 105 9.65 0.33 7.75
C ASP A 105 10.00 1.74 8.21
N SER A 106 9.58 2.69 7.41
CA SER A 106 9.95 4.08 7.57
C SER A 106 8.69 4.86 7.90
N ALA A 107 8.79 5.71 8.93
CA ALA A 107 7.63 6.30 9.58
C ALA A 107 6.67 6.96 8.57
N GLN A 108 5.36 6.74 8.80
CA GLN A 108 4.29 7.56 8.23
C GLN A 108 4.63 9.05 8.44
N PRO A 109 4.14 9.95 7.57
CA PRO A 109 4.42 11.37 7.74
C PRO A 109 4.02 11.82 9.16
N PRO A 110 4.77 12.77 9.74
CA PRO A 110 4.47 13.29 11.07
C PRO A 110 3.03 13.81 11.09
N TYR A 111 2.39 13.70 12.25
CA TYR A 111 1.08 14.34 12.46
C TYR A 111 1.27 15.85 12.37
N VAL A 112 0.46 16.52 11.56
CA VAL A 112 0.42 17.99 11.47
C VAL A 112 -0.93 18.45 12.00
N PRO A 113 -0.98 19.31 13.03
CA PRO A 113 -2.23 19.85 13.54
C PRO A 113 -2.91 20.77 12.52
N TRP A 114 -4.24 20.66 12.40
CA TRP A 114 -5.07 21.42 11.45
C TRP A 114 -4.94 22.97 11.57
N LYS A 115 -4.53 23.49 12.74
CA LYS A 115 -4.46 24.93 13.02
C LYS A 115 -3.17 25.59 12.52
N GLU A 116 -2.05 24.88 12.50
CA GLU A 116 -0.78 25.43 12.00
C GLU A 116 -0.82 25.68 10.48
N GLU A 117 -1.75 25.04 9.78
CA GLU A 117 -1.91 25.14 8.33
C GLU A 117 -2.61 26.42 7.85
N GLU A 118 -3.56 26.96 8.63
CA GLU A 118 -4.27 28.20 8.28
C GLU A 118 -3.41 29.45 8.58
N GLU A 119 -2.63 29.42 9.67
CA GLU A 119 -1.76 30.53 10.08
C GLU A 119 -0.53 30.70 9.15
N GLU A 120 0.07 29.61 8.65
CA GLU A 120 1.19 29.69 7.68
C GLU A 120 0.74 30.25 6.30
N GLU A 121 -0.53 30.08 5.90
CA GLU A 121 -1.05 30.62 4.61
C GLU A 121 -1.40 32.11 4.66
N GLU A 122 -1.75 32.64 5.83
CA GLU A 122 -2.07 34.07 5.98
C GLU A 122 -0.81 34.94 6.13
N GLU A 123 0.28 34.41 6.71
CA GLU A 123 1.51 35.18 6.92
C GLU A 123 2.48 35.14 5.72
N GLU A 124 2.57 34.03 4.99
CA GLU A 124 3.46 33.90 3.83
C GLU A 124 2.69 34.05 2.51
N GLY A 125 2.57 35.30 2.05
CA GLY A 125 2.12 35.64 0.70
C GLY A 125 3.03 35.06 -0.39
N GLY A 126 2.90 33.76 -0.67
CA GLY A 126 3.25 33.16 -1.96
C GLY A 126 4.67 32.65 -2.19
N GLU A 127 5.49 32.35 -1.17
CA GLU A 127 6.79 31.69 -1.38
C GLU A 127 6.92 30.36 -0.62
N GLU A 128 6.96 29.28 -1.41
CA GLU A 128 7.43 27.93 -1.07
C GLU A 128 7.07 27.39 0.32
N SER A 129 5.86 26.83 0.45
CA SER A 129 5.53 25.86 1.51
C SER A 129 6.72 24.94 1.74
N LYS A 130 7.25 24.95 2.97
CA LYS A 130 8.35 24.08 3.42
C LYS A 130 8.13 22.69 2.83
N THR A 131 8.94 22.36 1.83
CA THR A 131 8.87 21.09 1.12
C THR A 131 9.17 20.01 2.15
N LEU A 132 8.13 19.38 2.70
CA LEU A 132 8.28 18.17 3.52
C LEU A 132 9.25 17.27 2.77
N GLN A 133 10.42 17.04 3.39
CA GLN A 133 11.56 16.43 2.74
C GLN A 133 11.10 15.23 1.92
N HIS A 134 11.10 15.40 0.59
CA HIS A 134 10.82 14.32 -0.32
C HIS A 134 11.76 13.18 0.04
N ARG A 135 11.21 12.01 0.37
CA ARG A 135 12.07 10.87 0.64
C ARG A 135 12.93 10.67 -0.61
N PRO A 136 14.25 10.49 -0.43
CA PRO A 136 15.10 10.16 -1.56
C PRO A 136 14.52 8.92 -2.22
N GLN A 137 14.45 8.94 -3.56
CA GLN A 137 14.14 7.76 -4.35
C GLN A 137 15.01 6.63 -3.81
N LEU A 138 14.41 5.49 -3.43
CA LEU A 138 15.24 4.35 -3.05
C LEU A 138 16.13 4.04 -4.25
N PRO A 139 17.44 3.83 -4.04
CA PRO A 139 18.32 3.51 -5.14
C PRO A 139 17.76 2.29 -5.85
N TRP A 140 17.54 2.41 -7.16
CA TRP A 140 17.18 1.30 -8.03
C TRP A 140 18.21 0.19 -7.80
N ARG A 141 17.86 -0.80 -6.97
CA ARG A 141 18.76 -1.91 -6.69
C ARG A 141 18.63 -2.90 -7.83
N ASP A 142 19.76 -3.06 -8.49
CA ASP A 142 20.15 -4.05 -9.48
C ASP A 142 19.71 -3.82 -10.93
N ASP A 143 20.70 -3.89 -11.83
CA ASP A 143 20.62 -4.11 -13.27
C ASP A 143 20.01 -5.48 -13.64
N ALA A 144 19.36 -6.16 -12.68
CA ALA A 144 18.54 -7.33 -12.92
C ALA A 144 17.30 -6.84 -13.70
N LEU A 145 17.46 -6.80 -15.03
CA LEU A 145 16.40 -6.63 -16.01
C LEU A 145 15.09 -7.17 -15.45
N THR A 146 14.08 -6.32 -15.35
CA THR A 146 12.72 -6.71 -14.98
C THR A 146 12.38 -7.98 -15.74
N GLU A 147 12.20 -9.10 -15.01
CA GLU A 147 12.09 -10.44 -15.61
C GLU A 147 10.92 -10.50 -16.63
N PHE A 148 9.94 -9.62 -16.45
CA PHE A 148 8.71 -9.48 -17.23
C PHE A 148 8.51 -8.00 -17.62
N PRO A 149 9.24 -7.49 -18.64
CA PRO A 149 9.31 -6.07 -18.96
C PRO A 149 7.97 -5.49 -19.43
N PHE A 150 7.13 -6.24 -20.13
CA PHE A 150 5.82 -5.80 -20.58
C PHE A 150 4.86 -5.63 -19.39
N THR A 151 4.76 -6.62 -18.51
CA THR A 151 3.95 -6.57 -17.28
C THR A 151 4.40 -5.43 -16.39
N THR A 152 5.72 -5.23 -16.27
CA THR A 152 6.30 -4.10 -15.56
C THR A 152 5.92 -2.76 -16.21
N THR A 153 5.94 -2.69 -17.55
CA THR A 153 5.53 -1.48 -18.28
C THR A 153 4.06 -1.17 -18.04
N CYS A 154 3.16 -2.17 -18.08
CA CYS A 154 1.76 -1.99 -17.72
C CYS A 154 1.60 -1.44 -16.30
N LEU A 155 2.35 -1.98 -15.34
CA LEU A 155 2.36 -1.50 -13.96
C LEU A 155 2.78 -0.03 -13.85
N LEU A 156 3.88 0.33 -14.49
CA LEU A 156 4.38 1.71 -14.49
C LEU A 156 3.41 2.67 -15.18
N LEU A 157 2.84 2.29 -16.32
CA LEU A 157 1.89 3.12 -17.06
C LEU A 157 0.61 3.38 -16.26
N GLY A 158 0.12 2.39 -15.52
CA GLY A 158 -1.05 2.56 -14.67
C GLY A 158 -0.79 3.47 -13.47
N LEU A 159 0.38 3.32 -12.83
CA LEU A 159 0.73 4.09 -11.63
C LEU A 159 1.22 5.51 -11.91
N LEU A 160 1.91 5.73 -13.04
CA LEU A 160 2.37 7.05 -13.49
C LEU A 160 1.32 7.77 -14.34
N GLY A 161 0.21 7.10 -14.66
CA GLY A 161 -0.86 7.64 -15.49
C GLY A 161 -1.47 8.88 -14.85
N ASP A 162 -1.47 9.98 -15.61
CA ASP A 162 -2.16 11.20 -15.20
C ASP A 162 -3.66 10.98 -15.47
N ASN A 163 -4.38 10.47 -14.47
CA ASN A 163 -5.84 10.35 -14.55
C ASN A 163 -6.40 11.77 -14.69
N GLY A 164 -6.88 12.13 -15.88
CA GLY A 164 -7.14 13.51 -16.33
C GLY A 164 -8.10 14.37 -15.49
N ASN A 165 -8.60 13.87 -14.36
CA ASN A 165 -9.30 14.62 -13.33
C ASN A 165 -8.40 15.11 -12.18
N ALA A 166 -7.12 14.71 -12.14
CA ALA A 166 -6.16 15.20 -11.16
C ALA A 166 -5.94 16.71 -11.35
N THR A 167 -6.15 17.48 -10.29
CA THR A 167 -5.73 18.89 -10.29
C THR A 167 -4.21 18.94 -10.47
N LYS A 168 -3.65 20.04 -10.98
CA LYS A 168 -2.17 20.16 -11.17
C LYS A 168 -1.34 19.84 -9.92
N ARG A 169 -1.94 19.89 -8.73
CA ARG A 169 -1.32 19.60 -7.42
C ARG A 169 -1.27 18.11 -7.07
N SER A 170 -1.98 17.25 -7.79
CA SER A 170 -2.10 15.83 -7.44
C SER A 170 -1.56 14.89 -8.53
N ARG A 171 -0.58 15.38 -9.31
CA ARG A 171 0.10 14.60 -10.33
C ARG A 171 1.12 13.67 -9.71
N THR A 172 0.98 12.37 -9.98
CA THR A 172 2.02 11.38 -9.67
C THR A 172 3.35 11.78 -10.29
N ARG A 173 4.39 11.94 -9.47
CA ARG A 173 5.74 12.17 -9.96
C ARG A 173 6.43 10.85 -10.21
N TRP A 174 7.43 10.88 -11.08
CA TRP A 174 8.28 9.73 -11.37
C TRP A 174 8.94 9.13 -10.12
N GLY A 175 9.29 9.95 -9.12
CA GLY A 175 9.88 9.46 -7.86
C GLY A 175 8.88 8.81 -6.91
N ASP A 176 7.58 9.00 -7.13
CA ASP A 176 6.53 8.46 -6.26
C ASP A 176 6.14 7.02 -6.66
N VAL A 177 6.74 6.46 -7.72
CA VAL A 177 6.60 5.07 -8.14
C VAL A 177 7.99 4.43 -8.19
N GLN A 178 8.18 3.35 -7.45
CA GLN A 178 9.46 2.67 -7.32
C GLN A 178 9.29 1.18 -7.54
N LEU A 179 9.84 0.65 -8.64
CA LEU A 179 9.83 -0.79 -8.88
C LEU A 179 10.59 -1.52 -7.78
N GLN A 180 10.06 -2.67 -7.39
CA GLN A 180 10.66 -3.53 -6.40
C GLN A 180 11.08 -4.86 -7.03
N PRO A 181 12.27 -5.39 -6.69
CA PRO A 181 12.68 -6.72 -7.13
C PRO A 181 11.67 -7.79 -6.69
N LEU A 182 11.42 -8.80 -7.53
CA LEU A 182 10.52 -9.92 -7.21
C LEU A 182 11.04 -10.79 -6.05
N SER A 183 12.34 -10.69 -5.74
CA SER A 183 12.97 -11.33 -4.60
C SER A 183 12.71 -10.61 -3.27
N THR A 184 12.13 -9.42 -3.27
CA THR A 184 11.84 -8.62 -2.08
C THR A 184 10.77 -9.32 -1.22
N VAL A 185 10.98 -9.40 0.10
CA VAL A 185 9.95 -9.88 1.02
C VAL A 185 9.14 -8.70 1.49
N PHE A 186 7.82 -8.78 1.34
CA PHE A 186 6.91 -7.77 1.83
C PHE A 186 6.16 -8.29 3.05
N LEU A 187 6.20 -7.50 4.11
CA LEU A 187 5.43 -7.75 5.31
C LEU A 187 3.99 -7.31 5.06
N GLY A 188 3.03 -8.23 5.18
CA GLY A 188 1.59 -7.92 5.09
C GLY A 188 1.06 -7.15 6.30
N ASP A 189 1.89 -6.99 7.34
CA ASP A 189 1.58 -6.31 8.60
C ASP A 189 2.33 -4.98 8.80
N CYS A 190 3.02 -4.46 7.78
CA CYS A 190 3.76 -3.20 7.84
C CYS A 190 2.85 -1.96 8.01
N ILE A 191 3.17 -1.05 8.94
CA ILE A 191 2.44 0.23 9.09
C ILE A 191 2.62 1.17 7.90
N GLU A 192 3.71 1.03 7.16
CA GLU A 192 4.09 1.99 6.13
C GLU A 192 3.19 1.94 4.89
N TYR A 193 2.82 0.74 4.47
CA TYR A 193 2.13 0.53 3.20
C TYR A 193 0.93 -0.41 3.32
N GLY A 194 -0.07 -0.16 2.48
CA GLY A 194 -1.05 -1.16 2.08
C GLY A 194 -0.51 -2.03 0.94
N LEU A 195 -1.16 -3.15 0.66
CA LEU A 195 -0.89 -3.99 -0.50
C LEU A 195 -2.15 -4.12 -1.35
N VAL A 196 -1.97 -3.93 -2.65
CA VAL A 196 -2.94 -4.17 -3.70
C VAL A 196 -2.42 -5.31 -4.56
N VAL A 197 -3.24 -6.34 -4.72
CA VAL A 197 -2.96 -7.48 -5.59
C VAL A 197 -3.83 -7.37 -6.82
N LEU A 198 -3.23 -7.53 -8.00
CA LEU A 198 -3.87 -7.62 -9.31
C LEU A 198 -3.55 -8.99 -9.90
N ASP A 199 -4.55 -9.87 -9.98
CA ASP A 199 -4.40 -11.24 -10.44
C ASP A 199 -4.78 -11.37 -11.92
N ILE A 200 -3.79 -11.76 -12.74
CA ILE A 200 -3.91 -11.99 -14.18
C ILE A 200 -3.78 -13.48 -14.56
N SER A 201 -4.01 -14.38 -13.60
CA SER A 201 -3.95 -15.83 -13.81
C SER A 201 -4.87 -16.29 -14.94
N ASP A 202 -6.03 -15.67 -15.08
CA ASP A 202 -6.99 -15.94 -16.14
C ASP A 202 -7.51 -14.64 -16.76
N LEU A 203 -6.91 -14.25 -17.88
CA LEU A 203 -7.30 -13.05 -18.63
C LEU A 203 -8.65 -13.23 -19.37
N ASP A 204 -9.16 -14.46 -19.53
CA ASP A 204 -10.48 -14.68 -20.14
C ASP A 204 -11.62 -14.29 -19.20
N SER A 205 -11.47 -14.57 -17.91
CA SER A 205 -12.44 -14.14 -16.89
C SER A 205 -12.20 -12.72 -16.36
N GLY A 206 -11.16 -12.05 -16.87
CA GLY A 206 -10.81 -10.67 -16.55
C GLY A 206 -9.85 -10.54 -15.37
N VAL A 207 -9.29 -9.35 -15.21
CA VAL A 207 -8.37 -9.02 -14.12
C VAL A 207 -9.14 -9.02 -12.80
N LYS A 208 -8.60 -9.73 -11.80
CA LYS A 208 -9.13 -9.72 -10.43
C LYS A 208 -8.27 -8.83 -9.57
N TYR A 209 -8.83 -8.27 -8.51
CA TYR A 209 -8.06 -7.43 -7.60
C TYR A 209 -8.39 -7.73 -6.13
N GLY A 210 -7.54 -7.28 -5.22
CA GLY A 210 -7.81 -7.34 -3.79
C GLY A 210 -6.92 -6.40 -3.01
N ILE A 211 -7.45 -5.85 -1.93
CA ILE A 211 -6.76 -4.89 -1.06
C ILE A 211 -6.50 -5.55 0.28
N THR A 212 -5.26 -5.50 0.74
CA THR A 212 -4.87 -5.81 2.11
C THR A 212 -4.10 -4.62 2.68
N ALA A 213 -4.82 -3.74 3.33
CA ALA A 213 -4.30 -2.51 3.90
C ALA A 213 -5.00 -2.25 5.23
N PHE A 214 -4.32 -1.60 6.15
CA PHE A 214 -4.85 -1.31 7.48
C PHE A 214 -4.66 0.16 7.77
N PRO A 215 -5.66 0.82 8.37
CA PRO A 215 -5.49 2.20 8.78
C PRO A 215 -4.32 2.36 9.75
N VAL A 216 -3.81 3.57 9.78
CA VAL A 216 -2.84 4.05 10.74
C VAL A 216 -3.60 4.88 11.76
N ARG A 217 -3.36 4.65 13.06
CA ARG A 217 -3.93 5.46 14.14
C ARG A 217 -2.83 6.37 14.68
N TYR A 218 -3.11 7.66 14.77
CA TYR A 218 -2.27 8.62 15.47
C TYR A 218 -2.85 8.79 16.88
N MET A 219 -2.09 8.37 17.88
CA MET A 219 -2.52 8.31 19.27
C MET A 219 -1.67 9.28 20.10
N ALA A 220 -2.27 10.05 20.99
CA ALA A 220 -1.51 10.92 21.88
C ALA A 220 -2.19 11.09 23.23
N ASP A 221 -1.39 11.47 24.22
CA ASP A 221 -1.89 12.03 25.47
C ASP A 221 -2.33 13.47 25.22
N VAL A 222 -3.61 13.77 25.49
CA VAL A 222 -4.21 15.09 25.29
C VAL A 222 -4.87 15.61 26.56
N GLU A 223 -4.85 16.93 26.71
CA GLU A 223 -5.59 17.68 27.72
C GLU A 223 -6.81 18.33 27.10
N TYR A 224 -7.94 18.28 27.79
CA TYR A 224 -9.19 18.87 27.30
C TYR A 224 -10.02 19.45 28.44
N GLU A 225 -10.88 20.43 28.13
CA GLU A 225 -11.60 21.19 29.16
C GLU A 225 -12.78 20.43 29.79
N ASP A 226 -13.47 19.56 29.03
CA ASP A 226 -14.71 18.89 29.44
C ASP A 226 -14.66 17.35 29.33
N GLU A 227 -14.75 16.66 30.47
CA GLU A 227 -14.82 15.19 30.55
C GLU A 227 -15.97 14.58 29.73
N SER A 228 -17.04 15.33 29.46
CA SER A 228 -18.24 14.81 28.80
C SER A 228 -18.18 14.78 27.27
N SER A 229 -17.28 15.58 26.68
CA SER A 229 -17.19 15.76 25.23
C SER A 229 -15.94 15.11 24.62
N GLY A 230 -14.94 14.77 25.43
CA GLY A 230 -13.63 14.29 24.97
C GLY A 230 -12.79 15.43 24.39
N TRP A 231 -11.65 15.08 23.80
CA TRP A 231 -10.77 16.05 23.15
C TRP A 231 -11.32 16.51 21.80
N ASP A 232 -11.48 17.82 21.63
CA ASP A 232 -11.87 18.49 20.40
C ASP A 232 -10.63 19.17 19.76
N PRO A 233 -10.14 18.71 18.59
CA PRO A 233 -9.01 19.34 17.91
C PRO A 233 -9.22 20.84 17.58
N VAL A 234 -10.47 21.33 17.57
CA VAL A 234 -10.81 22.72 17.28
C VAL A 234 -10.79 23.60 18.52
N GLU A 235 -11.22 23.10 19.69
CA GLU A 235 -11.34 23.90 20.91
C GLU A 235 -10.17 23.65 21.89
N ASP A 236 -9.70 22.41 21.98
CA ASP A 236 -8.67 22.00 22.93
C ASP A 236 -7.23 22.23 22.40
N PRO A 237 -6.23 22.29 23.31
CA PRO A 237 -4.84 22.42 22.92
C PRO A 237 -4.34 21.18 22.15
N PRO A 238 -3.38 21.36 21.20
CA PRO A 238 -2.73 20.25 20.53
C PRO A 238 -1.89 19.42 21.52
N PRO A 239 -1.58 18.15 21.20
CA PRO A 239 -0.73 17.31 22.04
C PRO A 239 0.67 17.91 22.22
N GLU A 240 1.23 17.78 23.42
CA GLU A 240 2.57 18.32 23.76
C GLU A 240 3.72 17.60 23.03
N LYS A 241 3.46 16.39 22.51
CA LYS A 241 4.43 15.53 21.86
C LYS A 241 3.88 15.03 20.53
N GLU A 242 4.79 14.63 19.64
CA GLU A 242 4.42 13.96 18.41
C GLU A 242 3.61 12.69 18.71
N PRO A 243 2.43 12.50 18.09
CA PRO A 243 1.59 11.34 18.31
C PRO A 243 2.26 10.03 17.94
N ASP A 244 1.99 8.99 18.71
CA ASP A 244 2.38 7.63 18.43
C ASP A 244 1.63 7.09 17.19
N VAL A 245 2.37 6.46 16.29
CA VAL A 245 1.83 5.80 15.10
C VAL A 245 1.54 4.34 15.43
N VAL A 246 0.27 4.00 15.64
CA VAL A 246 -0.16 2.68 16.13
C VAL A 246 -0.94 1.90 15.08
N HIS A 247 -0.77 0.57 15.07
CA HIS A 247 -1.52 -0.33 14.20
C HIS A 247 -3.02 -0.37 14.55
N PHE A 248 -3.87 -0.50 13.53
CA PHE A 248 -5.32 -0.48 13.71
C PHE A 248 -5.94 -1.72 14.42
N SER A 249 -5.27 -2.86 14.52
CA SER A 249 -5.65 -4.06 15.32
C SER A 249 -4.90 -5.28 14.76
N SER A 250 -5.34 -6.51 15.09
CA SER A 250 -4.91 -7.75 14.42
C SER A 250 -5.13 -7.63 12.91
N ARG A 251 -4.08 -7.91 12.12
CA ARG A 251 -4.06 -7.76 10.66
C ARG A 251 -4.31 -9.10 9.96
N PRO A 252 -5.58 -9.51 9.72
CA PRO A 252 -5.86 -10.74 9.01
C PRO A 252 -5.28 -10.67 7.59
N ARG A 253 -4.68 -11.78 7.15
CA ARG A 253 -4.23 -11.96 5.76
C ARG A 253 -5.43 -12.24 4.87
N GLU A 254 -6.23 -11.20 4.63
CA GLU A 254 -7.45 -11.24 3.83
C GLU A 254 -7.34 -10.20 2.72
N LEU A 255 -7.75 -10.58 1.51
CA LEU A 255 -7.95 -9.66 0.40
C LEU A 255 -9.40 -9.19 0.45
N LEU A 256 -9.61 -7.88 0.52
CA LEU A 256 -10.92 -7.26 0.55
C LEU A 256 -11.17 -6.51 -0.76
N SER A 257 -12.43 -6.46 -1.19
CA SER A 257 -12.84 -5.49 -2.19
C SER A 257 -12.76 -4.07 -1.62
N LEU A 258 -12.78 -3.05 -2.47
CA LEU A 258 -12.78 -1.65 -2.01
C LEU A 258 -13.94 -1.38 -1.05
N HIS A 259 -15.16 -1.81 -1.38
CA HIS A 259 -16.32 -1.69 -0.51
C HIS A 259 -16.11 -2.35 0.86
N GLN A 260 -15.63 -3.60 0.88
CA GLN A 260 -15.41 -4.33 2.13
C GLN A 260 -14.33 -3.66 2.98
N TRP A 261 -13.26 -3.20 2.34
CA TRP A 261 -12.16 -2.51 2.99
C TRP A 261 -12.60 -1.18 3.62
N LEU A 262 -13.31 -0.34 2.87
CA LEU A 262 -13.84 0.92 3.39
C LEU A 262 -14.85 0.70 4.51
N SER A 263 -15.80 -0.23 4.32
CA SER A 263 -16.80 -0.60 5.35
C SER A 263 -16.19 -1.06 6.66
N ARG A 264 -15.06 -1.76 6.59
CA ARG A 264 -14.43 -2.30 7.78
C ARG A 264 -13.69 -1.22 8.57
N TYR A 265 -13.17 -0.19 7.90
CA TYR A 265 -12.15 0.68 8.48
C TYR A 265 -12.52 2.16 8.59
N PHE A 266 -13.41 2.63 7.73
CA PHE A 266 -13.76 4.04 7.61
C PHE A 266 -15.29 4.24 7.60
N HIS A 267 -15.76 5.36 8.15
CA HIS A 267 -17.16 5.77 8.03
C HIS A 267 -17.39 6.47 6.70
N TYR A 268 -17.83 5.72 5.67
CA TYR A 268 -17.84 6.17 4.28
C TYR A 268 -19.24 6.20 3.65
N ASN A 269 -20.15 7.03 4.16
CA ASN A 269 -21.48 7.17 3.53
C ASN A 269 -21.43 7.94 2.19
N TYR A 270 -20.44 8.82 2.00
CA TYR A 270 -20.37 9.75 0.86
C TYR A 270 -19.78 9.13 -0.42
N LEU A 271 -18.89 8.15 -0.31
CA LEU A 271 -18.20 7.54 -1.46
C LEU A 271 -19.05 6.51 -2.22
N SER A 272 -20.17 6.08 -1.63
CA SER A 272 -21.07 5.07 -2.24
C SER A 272 -21.72 5.50 -3.56
N ASN A 273 -21.70 6.82 -3.85
CA ASN A 273 -22.22 7.38 -5.09
C ASN A 273 -21.14 7.71 -6.12
N ASP A 274 -19.86 7.59 -5.77
CA ASP A 274 -18.78 7.88 -6.70
C ASP A 274 -18.71 6.78 -7.80
N PRO A 275 -18.68 7.16 -9.08
CA PRO A 275 -18.67 6.20 -10.20
C PRO A 275 -17.42 5.32 -10.23
N ASN A 276 -16.26 5.79 -9.79
CA ASN A 276 -15.02 5.02 -9.75
C ASN A 276 -15.11 3.90 -8.71
N PHE A 277 -15.69 4.18 -7.55
CA PHE A 277 -15.90 3.18 -6.50
C PHE A 277 -16.86 2.09 -6.98
N ARG A 278 -17.97 2.48 -7.63
CA ARG A 278 -18.93 1.53 -8.20
C ARG A 278 -18.34 0.64 -9.31
N ARG A 279 -17.36 1.13 -10.07
CA ARG A 279 -16.66 0.30 -11.07
C ARG A 279 -15.90 -0.83 -10.38
N LEU A 280 -15.22 -0.55 -9.27
CA LEU A 280 -14.45 -1.55 -8.51
C LEU A 280 -15.32 -2.51 -7.70
N ASP A 281 -16.51 -2.10 -7.28
CA ASP A 281 -17.44 -2.97 -6.54
C ASP A 281 -17.93 -4.18 -7.37
N ASN A 282 -17.94 -4.04 -8.70
CA ASN A 282 -18.34 -5.09 -9.62
C ASN A 282 -17.16 -5.95 -10.13
N MET A 283 -15.93 -5.60 -9.75
CA MET A 283 -14.75 -6.34 -10.19
C MET A 283 -14.55 -7.61 -9.35
N PRO A 284 -14.11 -8.72 -9.96
CA PRO A 284 -13.89 -9.97 -9.24
C PRO A 284 -12.74 -9.85 -8.24
N LEU A 285 -12.90 -10.49 -7.08
CA LEU A 285 -11.90 -10.52 -6.03
C LEU A 285 -10.79 -11.55 -6.35
N ALA A 286 -9.54 -11.19 -6.11
CA ALA A 286 -8.39 -12.08 -6.26
C ALA A 286 -8.40 -13.20 -5.19
N ASP A 287 -7.81 -14.35 -5.51
CA ASP A 287 -7.71 -15.49 -4.59
C ASP A 287 -6.80 -15.15 -3.40
N PRO A 288 -7.20 -15.38 -2.14
CA PRO A 288 -6.34 -15.18 -0.97
C PRO A 288 -4.98 -15.89 -1.04
N ALA A 289 -4.87 -17.00 -1.79
CA ALA A 289 -3.59 -17.70 -2.04
C ALA A 289 -2.55 -16.80 -2.75
N ALA A 290 -2.98 -15.73 -3.42
CA ALA A 290 -2.07 -14.73 -3.98
C ALA A 290 -1.20 -14.03 -2.93
N LEU A 291 -1.65 -13.98 -1.67
CA LEU A 291 -0.84 -13.40 -0.59
C LEU A 291 0.37 -14.28 -0.24
N ASP A 292 0.33 -15.59 -0.51
CA ASP A 292 1.40 -16.51 -0.12
C ASP A 292 2.72 -16.24 -0.86
N CYS A 293 2.68 -15.65 -2.06
CA CYS A 293 3.89 -15.27 -2.77
C CYS A 293 4.54 -13.98 -2.26
N MET A 294 3.79 -13.17 -1.49
CA MET A 294 4.29 -11.91 -0.92
C MET A 294 4.95 -12.11 0.45
N SER A 295 4.65 -13.23 1.13
CA SER A 295 5.23 -13.60 2.42
C SER A 295 6.19 -14.77 2.29
N VAL A 296 7.48 -14.59 2.64
CA VAL A 296 8.34 -15.74 2.95
C VAL A 296 8.99 -15.53 4.32
N SER A 297 8.72 -16.50 5.20
CA SER A 297 9.28 -16.77 6.53
C SER A 297 8.72 -15.99 7.73
N MET A 298 7.67 -16.54 8.34
CA MET A 298 7.74 -16.78 9.79
C MET A 298 8.53 -18.09 9.99
N PRO A 299 9.64 -18.13 10.75
CA PRO A 299 10.12 -19.39 11.27
C PRO A 299 9.05 -19.98 12.21
N PRO A 300 8.86 -21.32 12.25
CA PRO A 300 7.99 -21.92 13.24
C PRO A 300 8.50 -21.53 14.62
N VAL A 301 7.62 -20.97 15.46
CA VAL A 301 7.87 -20.82 16.89
C VAL A 301 8.18 -22.22 17.43
N SER A 302 9.46 -22.47 17.70
CA SER A 302 9.90 -23.69 18.35
C SER A 302 9.42 -23.64 19.81
N LEU A 303 8.21 -24.15 20.05
CA LEU A 303 7.84 -24.63 21.37
C LEU A 303 8.75 -25.82 21.71
N GLY A 304 9.86 -25.53 22.40
CA GLY A 304 10.87 -26.56 22.64
C GLY A 304 11.96 -26.23 23.65
N ALA A 305 11.77 -25.31 24.59
CA ALA A 305 12.67 -25.20 25.74
C ALA A 305 12.25 -26.21 26.82
N LYS A 306 12.77 -27.44 26.74
CA LYS A 306 12.81 -28.35 27.89
C LYS A 306 13.73 -27.72 28.95
N VAL A 307 13.13 -27.34 30.07
CA VAL A 307 13.82 -27.02 31.31
C VAL A 307 14.50 -28.31 31.79
N ASN A 308 15.83 -28.38 31.66
CA ASN A 308 16.62 -29.40 32.34
C ASN A 308 16.71 -29.02 33.82
N CYS A 309 16.09 -29.85 34.66
CA CYS A 309 16.32 -29.85 36.10
C CYS A 309 17.77 -30.28 36.35
N VAL A 310 18.51 -29.47 37.11
CA VAL A 310 19.80 -29.83 37.67
C VAL A 310 19.55 -30.62 38.96
N ASN A 311 20.16 -31.80 39.06
CA ASN A 311 20.36 -32.51 40.33
C ASN A 311 21.60 -31.99 41.03
#